data_AF-A0AAV3K3K0-F1
#
_entry.id   AF-A0AAV3K3K0-F1
#
_cell.length_a   1.000
_cell.length_b   1.000
_cell.length_c   1.000
_cell.angle_alpha   90.00
_cell.angle_beta   90.00
_cell.angle_gamma   90.00
#
_symmetry.space_group_name_H-M   'P 1'
#
loop_
_entity.id
_entity.type
_entity.pdbx_description
1 polymer ?
#
loop_
_entity_poly.entity_id
_entity_poly.type
_entity_poly.pdbx_seq_one_letter_code
_entity_poly.pdbx_strand_id
1 'polypeptide(L)'
;MRFIFSIIKNIIAVIAILIIIYIALKYAPFLRDQEWNPISNPPNQTEQNMDNPNNNTKQPQHGKRYSIEDNDIIKNVPTSQIKNVFNMINKKEFMSVSGIGRMGYNDEYLAGQRGDEFIIYKFGSDS
;
A
#
# COMPACT_ATOMS: atom_id res chain seq x y z
N MET A 1 -9.30 44.51 35.56
CA MET A 1 -8.60 44.44 34.25
C MET A 1 -7.39 43.48 34.26
N ARG A 2 -6.53 43.43 35.29
CA ARG A 2 -5.36 42.51 35.31
C ARG A 2 -5.70 41.01 35.22
N PHE A 3 -6.79 40.56 35.84
CA PHE A 3 -7.22 39.15 35.79
C PHE A 3 -7.65 38.70 34.38
N ILE A 4 -8.38 39.55 33.66
CA ILE A 4 -8.85 39.26 32.29
C ILE A 4 -7.67 39.10 31.33
N PHE A 5 -6.66 39.98 31.43
CA PHE A 5 -5.44 39.85 30.63
C PHE A 5 -4.65 38.58 30.96
N SER A 6 -4.66 38.12 32.22
CA SER A 6 -4.02 36.86 32.60
C SER A 6 -4.77 35.64 32.05
N ILE A 7 -6.10 35.66 32.04
CA ILE A 7 -6.93 34.61 31.42
C ILE A 7 -6.66 34.54 29.92
N ILE A 8 -6.62 35.69 29.23
CA ILE A 8 -6.41 35.75 27.77
C ILE A 8 -5.03 35.17 27.40
N LYS A 9 -3.99 35.48 28.18
CA LYS A 9 -2.64 34.94 27.95
C LYS A 9 -2.59 33.42 28.06
N ASN A 10 -3.31 32.84 29.02
CA ASN A 10 -3.40 31.39 29.17
C ASN A 10 -4.19 30.73 28.02
N ILE A 11 -5.28 31.35 27.56
CA ILE A 11 -6.05 30.86 26.40
C ILE A 11 -5.17 30.84 25.14
N ILE A 12 -4.42 31.91 24.90
CA ILE A 12 -3.49 31.99 23.76
C ILE A 12 -2.42 30.90 23.83
N ALA A 13 -1.88 30.61 25.02
CA ALA A 13 -0.90 29.54 25.21
C ALA A 13 -1.48 28.16 24.86
N VAL A 14 -2.71 27.87 25.27
CA VAL A 14 -3.40 26.62 24.93
C VAL A 14 -3.64 26.50 23.43
N ILE A 15 -4.08 27.59 22.78
CA ILE A 15 -4.28 27.61 21.32
C ILE A 15 -2.96 27.36 20.58
N ALA A 16 -1.86 27.97 21.04
CA ALA A 16 -0.54 27.75 20.43
C ALA A 16 -0.11 26.27 20.50
N ILE A 17 -0.36 25.59 21.62
CA ILE A 17 -0.08 24.15 21.77
C ILE A 17 -0.92 23.33 20.79
N LEU A 18 -2.23 23.63 20.66
CA LEU A 18 -3.11 22.94 19.73
C LEU A 18 -2.66 23.11 18.27
N ILE A 19 -2.17 24.29 17.89
CA ILE A 19 -1.63 24.55 16.55
C ILE A 19 -0.38 23.70 16.29
N ILE A 20 0.54 23.61 17.26
CA ILE A 20 1.75 22.78 17.14
C ILE A 20 1.37 21.31 16.96
N ILE A 21 0.41 20.81 17.76
CA ILE A 21 -0.10 19.43 17.64
C ILE A 21 -0.70 19.19 16.25
N TYR A 22 -1.52 20.13 15.76
CA TYR A 22 -2.11 20.03 14.43
C TYR A 22 -1.04 19.96 13.33
N ILE A 23 0.00 20.80 13.39
CA ILE A 23 1.10 20.79 12.43
C ILE A 23 1.88 19.47 12.52
N ALA A 24 2.15 18.96 13.72
CA ALA A 24 2.85 17.69 13.91
C ALA A 24 2.06 16.52 13.32
N LEU A 25 0.75 16.43 13.60
CA LEU A 25 -0.13 15.39 13.05
C LEU A 25 -0.25 15.49 11.52
N LYS A 26 -0.14 16.69 10.94
CA LYS A 26 -0.27 16.89 9.50
C LYS A 26 1.02 16.68 8.70
N TYR A 27 2.17 17.07 9.24
CA TYR A 27 3.43 17.15 8.47
C TYR A 27 4.53 16.21 8.96
N ALA A 28 4.50 15.73 10.21
CA ALA A 28 5.54 14.84 10.71
C ALA A 28 5.29 13.41 10.17
N PRO A 29 6.20 12.82 9.38
CA PRO A 29 5.95 11.54 8.69
C PRO A 29 5.64 10.39 9.66
N PHE A 30 6.28 10.38 10.85
CA PHE A 30 6.05 9.35 11.86
C PHE A 30 4.65 9.41 12.53
N LEU A 31 3.95 10.55 12.48
CA LEU A 31 2.59 10.72 13.01
C LEU A 31 1.53 10.75 11.91
N ARG A 32 1.85 11.34 10.76
CA ARG A 32 0.93 11.51 9.64
C ARG A 32 0.46 10.18 9.08
N ASP A 33 1.36 9.21 9.00
CA ASP A 33 1.11 7.93 8.35
C ASP A 33 0.56 6.86 9.34
N GLN A 34 0.13 7.28 10.54
CA GLN A 34 -0.47 6.41 11.55
C GLN A 34 -1.99 6.27 11.38
N GLU A 35 -2.51 5.05 11.48
CA GLU A 35 -3.95 4.74 11.31
C GLU A 35 -4.88 5.46 12.30
N TRP A 36 -4.40 5.73 13.51
CA TRP A 36 -5.19 6.43 14.54
C TRP A 36 -5.27 7.94 14.32
N ASN A 37 -4.43 8.53 13.45
CA ASN A 37 -4.32 9.98 13.33
C ASN A 37 -5.56 10.57 12.63
N PRO A 38 -6.38 11.37 13.32
CA PRO A 38 -7.64 11.88 12.78
C PRO A 38 -7.47 12.96 11.71
N ILE A 39 -6.25 13.52 11.58
CA ILE A 39 -5.90 14.54 10.57
C ILE A 39 -5.10 13.91 9.42
N SER A 40 -4.83 12.60 9.49
CA SER A 40 -4.28 11.90 8.34
C SER A 40 -5.28 12.06 7.18
N ASN A 41 -4.79 12.61 6.07
CA ASN A 41 -5.54 12.47 4.83
C ASN A 41 -5.30 11.02 4.42
N PRO A 42 -6.30 10.12 4.46
CA PRO A 42 -6.17 8.90 3.69
C PRO A 42 -5.83 9.37 2.27
N PRO A 43 -4.79 8.79 1.62
CA PRO A 43 -4.49 9.13 0.25
C PRO A 43 -5.81 9.03 -0.52
N ASN A 44 -6.23 10.11 -1.17
CA ASN A 44 -7.43 10.13 -2.02
C ASN A 44 -7.30 9.00 -3.06
N GLN A 45 -7.75 7.82 -2.69
CA GLN A 45 -8.20 6.79 -3.57
C GLN A 45 -9.69 6.84 -3.35
N THR A 46 -10.38 7.46 -4.30
CA THR A 46 -11.74 7.08 -4.64
C THR A 46 -11.79 5.56 -4.69
N GLU A 47 -12.02 4.93 -3.54
CA GLU A 47 -12.65 3.64 -3.43
C GLU A 47 -14.05 3.86 -3.98
N GLN A 48 -14.17 3.75 -5.31
CA GLN A 48 -15.44 3.32 -5.86
C GLN A 48 -15.65 1.92 -5.31
N ASN A 49 -16.39 1.87 -4.19
CA ASN A 49 -17.05 0.67 -3.70
C ASN A 49 -17.85 0.09 -4.87
N MET A 50 -17.24 -0.82 -5.63
CA MET A 50 -17.99 -1.86 -6.31
C MET A 50 -18.10 -3.01 -5.33
N ASP A 51 -19.20 -3.02 -4.58
CA ASP A 51 -19.70 -4.20 -3.90
C ASP A 51 -19.88 -5.31 -4.95
N ASN A 52 -18.86 -6.16 -5.11
CA ASN A 52 -19.00 -7.43 -5.79
C ASN A 52 -18.84 -8.54 -4.75
N PRO A 53 -19.93 -9.22 -4.33
CA PRO A 53 -19.97 -10.03 -3.12
C PRO A 53 -19.32 -11.42 -3.28
N ASN A 54 -18.44 -11.64 -4.26
CA ASN A 54 -18.00 -12.99 -4.59
C ASN A 54 -16.49 -13.19 -4.81
N ASN A 55 -15.63 -12.27 -4.38
CA ASN A 55 -14.20 -12.55 -4.38
C ASN A 55 -13.69 -12.59 -2.94
N ASN A 56 -13.09 -13.73 -2.57
CA ASN A 56 -12.22 -13.89 -1.40
C ASN A 56 -10.95 -13.03 -1.56
N THR A 57 -11.09 -11.73 -1.82
CA THR A 57 -9.96 -10.80 -1.85
C THR A 57 -9.58 -10.51 -0.41
N LYS A 58 -8.41 -11.03 0.00
CA LYS A 58 -7.84 -10.78 1.32
C LYS A 58 -7.50 -9.30 1.41
N GLN A 59 -8.40 -8.55 2.00
CA GLN A 59 -8.27 -7.11 2.19
C GLN A 59 -6.96 -6.80 2.93
N PRO A 60 -6.15 -5.85 2.44
CA PRO A 60 -4.85 -5.58 3.03
C PRO A 60 -5.03 -5.04 4.46
N GLN A 61 -4.40 -5.70 5.42
CA GLN A 61 -4.49 -5.32 6.83
C GLN A 61 -3.47 -4.23 7.19
N HIS A 62 -3.84 -3.38 8.15
CA HIS A 62 -2.97 -2.38 8.80
C HIS A 62 -2.38 -1.32 7.85
N GLY A 63 -3.23 -0.50 7.24
CA GLY A 63 -2.80 0.70 6.49
C GLY A 63 -1.93 0.40 5.26
N LYS A 64 -1.76 -0.87 4.90
CA LYS A 64 -0.98 -1.32 3.75
C LYS A 64 -1.85 -1.30 2.52
N ARG A 65 -1.26 -0.90 1.37
CA ARG A 65 -1.96 -0.86 0.08
C ARG A 65 -1.86 -2.17 -0.71
N TYR A 66 -1.10 -3.13 -0.20
CA TYR A 66 -0.80 -4.40 -0.86
C TYR A 66 -0.74 -5.52 0.18
N SER A 67 -1.25 -6.69 -0.16
CA SER A 67 -1.01 -7.95 0.56
C SER A 67 0.21 -8.65 -0.03
N ILE A 68 1.04 -9.24 0.83
CA ILE A 68 2.13 -10.14 0.39
C ILE A 68 1.56 -11.55 0.42
N GLU A 69 1.63 -12.24 -0.70
CA GLU A 69 1.14 -13.61 -0.84
C GLU A 69 2.24 -14.53 -1.37
N ASP A 70 2.12 -15.81 -1.03
CA ASP A 70 2.98 -16.84 -1.59
C ASP A 70 2.72 -17.00 -3.10
N ASN A 71 3.77 -17.25 -3.87
CA ASN A 71 3.63 -17.42 -5.31
C ASN A 71 2.97 -18.75 -5.63
N ASP A 72 1.70 -18.70 -6.01
CA ASP A 72 0.95 -19.90 -6.40
C ASP A 72 1.26 -20.44 -7.80
N ILE A 73 1.85 -19.60 -8.67
CA ILE A 73 2.06 -19.91 -10.09
C ILE A 73 3.33 -20.73 -10.30
N ILE A 74 4.40 -20.44 -9.54
CA ILE A 74 5.71 -21.09 -9.71
C ILE A 74 6.24 -21.52 -8.33
N LYS A 75 5.61 -22.53 -7.72
CA LYS A 75 6.01 -23.07 -6.40
C LYS A 75 7.26 -23.95 -6.42
N ASN A 76 7.54 -24.58 -7.55
CA ASN A 76 8.52 -25.68 -7.66
C ASN A 76 9.86 -25.25 -8.28
N VAL A 77 10.10 -23.94 -8.42
CA VAL A 77 11.34 -23.41 -9.00
C VAL A 77 12.09 -22.67 -7.91
N PRO A 78 13.39 -22.95 -7.71
CA PRO A 78 14.23 -22.16 -6.82
C PRO A 78 14.15 -20.68 -7.16
N THR A 79 14.07 -19.83 -6.14
CA THR A 79 13.90 -18.37 -6.30
C THR A 79 14.96 -17.76 -7.20
N SER A 80 16.19 -18.29 -7.21
CA SER A 80 17.27 -17.81 -8.07
C SER A 80 17.18 -18.24 -9.53
N GLN A 81 16.47 -19.34 -9.82
CA GLN A 81 16.28 -19.83 -11.18
C GLN A 81 15.00 -19.30 -11.82
N ILE A 82 14.14 -18.66 -11.03
CA ILE A 82 12.81 -18.26 -11.45
C ILE A 82 12.85 -17.31 -12.66
N LYS A 83 13.86 -16.42 -12.73
CA LYS A 83 14.06 -15.52 -13.87
C LYS A 83 14.35 -16.28 -15.15
N ASN A 84 15.25 -17.27 -15.08
CA ASN A 84 15.64 -18.07 -16.24
C ASN A 84 14.47 -18.95 -16.72
N VAL A 85 13.77 -19.58 -15.79
CA VAL A 85 12.57 -20.37 -16.10
C VAL A 85 11.47 -19.49 -16.68
N PHE A 86 11.20 -18.34 -16.07
CA PHE A 86 10.23 -17.39 -16.59
C PHE A 86 10.59 -16.95 -18.01
N ASN A 87 11.86 -16.65 -18.29
CA ASN A 87 12.34 -16.26 -19.62
C ASN A 87 12.13 -17.37 -20.67
N MET A 88 12.35 -18.64 -20.29
CA MET A 88 12.17 -19.80 -21.16
C MET A 88 10.69 -20.10 -21.49
N ILE A 89 9.77 -19.80 -20.56
CA ILE A 89 8.33 -20.09 -20.73
C ILE A 89 7.70 -19.16 -21.77
N ASN A 90 6.75 -19.69 -22.55
CA ASN A 90 5.92 -18.89 -23.43
C ASN A 90 5.02 -17.93 -22.62
N LYS A 91 5.21 -16.62 -22.83
CA LYS A 91 4.51 -15.58 -22.08
C LYS A 91 2.99 -15.62 -22.27
N LYS A 92 2.51 -16.02 -23.46
CA LYS A 92 1.07 -16.16 -23.73
C LYS A 92 0.46 -17.32 -22.94
N GLU A 93 1.17 -18.44 -22.89
CA GLU A 93 0.75 -19.63 -22.14
C GLU A 93 0.77 -19.35 -20.63
N PHE A 94 1.85 -18.73 -20.15
CA PHE A 94 1.94 -18.28 -18.76
C PHE A 94 0.77 -17.38 -18.36
N MET A 95 0.45 -16.36 -19.16
CA MET A 95 -0.70 -15.48 -18.94
C MET A 95 -2.02 -16.25 -18.90
N SER A 96 -2.21 -17.20 -19.84
CA SER A 96 -3.41 -18.04 -19.89
C SER A 96 -3.60 -18.90 -18.65
N VAL A 97 -2.51 -19.47 -18.11
CA VAL A 97 -2.57 -20.38 -16.94
C VAL A 97 -2.68 -19.60 -15.63
N SER A 98 -2.00 -18.46 -15.51
CA SER A 98 -2.03 -17.60 -14.33
C SER A 98 -3.31 -16.76 -14.22
N GLY A 99 -4.05 -16.59 -15.32
CA GLY A 99 -5.19 -15.67 -15.41
C GLY A 99 -4.77 -14.20 -15.50
N ILE A 100 -3.50 -13.92 -15.79
CA ILE A 100 -2.99 -12.56 -16.00
C ILE A 100 -3.39 -12.12 -17.41
N GLY A 101 -4.28 -11.13 -17.51
CA GLY A 101 -4.76 -10.62 -18.79
C GLY A 101 -3.80 -9.62 -19.46
N ARG A 102 -3.02 -8.89 -18.66
CA ARG A 102 -2.01 -7.93 -19.13
C ARG A 102 -0.76 -8.06 -18.28
N MET A 103 0.40 -8.08 -18.90
CA MET A 103 1.66 -8.40 -18.22
C MET A 103 2.79 -7.51 -18.74
N GLY A 104 3.58 -6.96 -17.82
CA GLY A 104 4.84 -6.29 -18.09
C GLY A 104 5.92 -6.86 -17.18
N TYR A 105 7.14 -7.01 -17.67
CA TYR A 105 8.24 -7.52 -16.88
C TYR A 105 9.55 -6.85 -17.25
N ASN A 106 10.47 -6.82 -16.30
CA ASN A 106 11.85 -6.40 -16.49
C ASN A 106 12.79 -7.44 -15.86
N ASP A 107 14.04 -7.05 -15.63
CA ASP A 107 15.04 -7.94 -15.07
C ASP A 107 14.80 -8.38 -13.61
N GLU A 108 13.98 -7.64 -12.86
CA GLU A 108 13.80 -7.81 -11.42
C GLU A 108 12.34 -8.12 -11.04
N TYR A 109 11.37 -7.70 -11.85
CA TYR A 109 9.96 -7.73 -11.52
C TYR A 109 9.11 -8.19 -12.70
N LEU A 110 7.99 -8.80 -12.32
CA LEU A 110 6.86 -9.13 -13.16
C LEU A 110 5.65 -8.43 -12.58
N ALA A 111 5.01 -7.54 -13.34
CA ALA A 111 3.75 -6.91 -12.98
C ALA A 111 2.64 -7.42 -13.91
N GLY A 112 1.48 -7.74 -13.34
CA GLY A 112 0.35 -8.26 -14.07
C GLY A 112 -0.99 -7.75 -13.56
N GLN A 113 -1.98 -7.72 -14.44
CA GLN A 113 -3.37 -7.51 -14.07
C GLN A 113 -4.12 -8.84 -14.13
N ARG A 114 -4.75 -9.24 -13.03
CA ARG A 114 -5.56 -10.45 -12.89
C ARG A 114 -6.97 -10.04 -12.49
N GLY A 115 -7.89 -9.97 -13.45
CA GLY A 115 -9.21 -9.37 -13.23
C GLY A 115 -9.10 -7.89 -12.84
N ASP A 116 -9.66 -7.54 -11.68
CA ASP A 116 -9.62 -6.17 -11.13
C ASP A 116 -8.40 -5.92 -10.23
N GLU A 117 -7.54 -6.93 -10.04
CA GLU A 117 -6.37 -6.86 -9.16
C GLU A 117 -5.08 -6.66 -9.95
N PHE A 118 -4.14 -5.93 -9.34
CA PHE A 118 -2.77 -5.79 -9.83
C PHE A 118 -1.83 -6.58 -8.95
N ILE A 119 -1.04 -7.45 -9.55
CA ILE A 119 -0.06 -8.30 -8.87
C ILE A 119 1.35 -7.91 -9.30
N ILE A 120 2.29 -7.95 -8.35
CA ILE A 120 3.72 -7.70 -8.58
C ILE A 120 4.51 -8.85 -7.97
N TYR A 121 5.26 -9.56 -8.80
CA TYR A 121 6.23 -10.55 -8.37
C TYR A 121 7.64 -9.98 -8.50
N LYS A 122 8.44 -10.14 -7.46
CA LYS A 122 9.89 -9.92 -7.52
C LYS A 122 10.56 -11.23 -7.89
N PHE A 123 11.37 -11.24 -8.94
CA PHE A 123 12.22 -12.38 -9.24
C PHE A 123 13.26 -12.52 -8.13
N GLY A 124 13.40 -13.71 -7.59
CA GLY A 124 14.39 -13.98 -6.56
C GLY A 124 15.81 -13.85 -7.10
N SER A 125 16.73 -13.45 -6.22
CA SER A 125 18.17 -13.48 -6.46
C SER A 125 18.83 -14.47 -5.51
N ASP A 126 19.95 -15.06 -5.92
CA ASP A 126 20.84 -15.73 -4.97
C ASP A 126 21.45 -14.64 -4.06
N SER A 127 20.88 -14.45 -2.87
CA SER A 127 21.48 -13.66 -1.79
C SER A 127 21.03 -14.21 -0.44
#